data_AF-A0A3C0E130-F1
#
_entry.id   AF-A0A3C0E130-F1
#
_cell.length_a   1.000
_cell.length_b   1.000
_cell.length_c   1.000
_cell.angle_alpha   90.00
_cell.angle_beta   90.00
_cell.angle_gamma   90.00
#
_symmetry.space_group_name_H-M   'P 1'
#
loop_
_entity.id
_entity.type
_entity.pdbx_description
1 polymer ?
#
loop_
_entity_poly.entity_id
_entity_poly.type
_entity_poly.pdbx_seq_one_letter_code
_entity_poly.pdbx_strand_id
1 'polypeptide(L)' 'RGATPDELRTLLGRGRAKQGMFEGDLDEGELEIGQIASMIDGLEPAGDLLRRLAQECRDLAGPRLGGKFEF' A
#
# COMPACT_ATOMS: atom_id res chain seq x y z
N ARG A 1 -24.11 -3.73 21.14
CA ARG A 1 -23.82 -5.17 20.92
C ARG A 1 -23.19 -5.28 19.53
N GLY A 2 -22.05 -5.96 19.39
CA GLY A 2 -21.40 -6.20 18.09
C GLY A 2 -21.83 -7.54 17.49
N ALA A 3 -21.54 -7.74 16.20
CA ALA A 3 -21.75 -9.00 15.50
C ALA A 3 -20.84 -10.12 16.06
N THR A 4 -21.31 -11.35 15.99
CA THR A 4 -20.56 -12.57 16.32
C THR A 4 -19.54 -12.91 15.22
N PRO A 5 -18.51 -13.74 15.53
CA PRO A 5 -17.54 -14.18 14.52
C PRO A 5 -18.18 -14.85 13.30
N ASP A 6 -19.27 -15.59 13.47
CA ASP A 6 -19.92 -16.29 12.35
C ASP A 6 -20.74 -15.35 11.46
N GLU A 7 -21.38 -14.34 12.06
CA GLU A 7 -22.02 -13.25 11.32
C GLU A 7 -20.98 -12.45 10.51
N LEU A 8 -19.81 -12.15 11.11
CA LEU A 8 -18.71 -11.46 10.42
C LEU A 8 -18.13 -12.29 9.27
N ARG A 9 -17.95 -13.61 9.45
CA ARG A 9 -17.51 -14.50 8.36
C ARG A 9 -18.51 -14.54 7.20
N THR A 10 -19.80 -14.52 7.53
CA THR A 10 -20.86 -14.49 6.52
C THR A 10 -20.84 -13.18 5.74
N LEU A 11 -20.66 -12.04 6.42
CA LEU A 11 -20.55 -10.70 5.80
C LEU A 11 -19.26 -10.53 4.96
N LEU A 12 -18.14 -11.09 5.40
CA LEU A 12 -16.88 -11.08 4.65
C LEU A 12 -17.02 -11.84 3.32
N GLY A 13 -17.84 -12.88 3.28
CA GLY A 13 -18.08 -13.66 2.07
C GLY A 13 -16.82 -14.34 1.55
N ARG A 14 -16.72 -14.52 0.23
CA ARG A 14 -15.54 -15.09 -0.45
C ARG A 14 -15.26 -14.33 -1.74
N GLY A 15 -13.98 -14.15 -2.06
CA GLY A 15 -13.56 -13.56 -3.34
C GLY A 15 -13.67 -12.04 -3.43
N ARG A 16 -14.14 -11.34 -2.38
CA ARG A 16 -14.30 -9.88 -2.37
C ARG A 16 -12.99 -9.14 -2.62
N ALA A 17 -11.87 -9.64 -2.09
CA ALA A 17 -10.55 -9.07 -2.37
C ALA A 17 -10.19 -9.09 -3.87
N LYS A 18 -10.58 -10.14 -4.61
CA LYS A 18 -10.40 -10.20 -6.08
C LYS A 18 -11.34 -9.23 -6.78
N GLN A 19 -12.60 -9.17 -6.36
CA GLN A 19 -13.59 -8.26 -6.95
C GLN A 19 -13.15 -6.80 -6.81
N GLY A 20 -12.64 -6.40 -5.63
CA GLY A 20 -12.12 -5.06 -5.40
C GLY A 20 -10.78 -4.82 -6.10
N MET A 21 -9.75 -5.59 -5.75
CA MET A 21 -8.38 -5.31 -6.17
C MET A 21 -8.09 -5.61 -7.64
N PHE A 22 -8.78 -6.59 -8.24
CA PHE A 22 -8.52 -7.04 -9.61
C PHE A 22 -9.63 -6.65 -10.59
N GLU A 23 -10.89 -6.80 -10.18
CA GLU A 23 -12.04 -6.57 -11.07
C GLU A 23 -12.54 -5.10 -11.01
N GLY A 24 -12.08 -4.32 -10.03
CA GLY A 24 -12.35 -2.89 -9.91
C GLY A 24 -13.72 -2.56 -9.32
N ASP A 25 -14.35 -3.48 -8.60
CA ASP A 25 -15.62 -3.25 -7.90
C ASP A 25 -15.37 -2.43 -6.63
N LEU A 26 -15.69 -1.14 -6.65
CA LEU A 26 -15.48 -0.23 -5.54
C LEU A 26 -16.62 -0.23 -4.51
N ASP A 27 -17.76 -0.83 -4.85
CA ASP A 27 -18.96 -0.82 -4.00
C ASP A 27 -19.06 -2.10 -3.17
N GLU A 28 -18.90 -3.25 -3.81
CA GLU A 28 -19.03 -4.57 -3.19
C GLU A 28 -17.68 -5.30 -3.04
N GLY A 29 -16.64 -4.85 -3.71
CA GLY A 29 -15.29 -5.38 -3.55
C GLY A 29 -14.64 -5.01 -2.22
N GLU A 30 -13.69 -5.84 -1.79
CA GLU A 30 -12.81 -5.53 -0.65
C GLU A 30 -11.51 -4.92 -1.18
N LEU A 31 -11.17 -3.73 -0.69
CA LEU A 31 -9.96 -2.99 -1.07
C LEU A 31 -8.92 -3.06 0.05
N GLU A 32 -7.85 -3.82 -0.18
CA GLU A 32 -6.73 -3.96 0.74
C GLU A 32 -5.65 -2.91 0.42
N ILE A 33 -5.77 -1.72 1.01
CA ILE A 33 -4.81 -0.63 0.84
C ILE A 33 -4.30 -0.10 2.18
N GLY A 34 -3.02 0.30 2.22
CA GLY A 34 -2.43 0.97 3.36
C GLY A 34 -2.85 2.44 3.46
N GLN A 35 -2.77 3.02 4.66
CA GLN A 35 -3.09 4.44 4.90
C GLN A 35 -2.27 5.42 4.02
N ILE A 36 -1.04 5.01 3.66
CA ILE A 36 -0.14 5.78 2.80
C ILE A 36 -0.68 5.98 1.38
N ALA A 37 -1.72 5.24 0.97
CA ALA A 37 -2.34 5.40 -0.36
C ALA A 37 -2.80 6.84 -0.63
N SER A 38 -3.16 7.59 0.42
CA SER A 38 -3.52 9.01 0.33
C SER A 38 -2.39 9.93 -0.12
N MET A 39 -1.14 9.48 -0.08
CA MET A 39 0.04 10.24 -0.51
C MET A 39 0.49 9.91 -1.95
N ILE A 40 -0.22 9.01 -2.63
CA ILE A 40 0.14 8.56 -3.97
C ILE A 40 -0.63 9.38 -5.00
N ASP A 41 0.06 10.36 -5.60
CA ASP A 41 -0.52 11.26 -6.61
C ASP A 41 -0.20 10.83 -8.06
N GLY A 42 0.56 9.74 -8.23
CA GLY A 42 0.97 9.24 -9.54
C GLY A 42 1.52 7.82 -9.47
N LEU A 43 1.53 7.16 -10.63
CA LEU A 43 2.09 5.83 -10.80
C LEU A 43 3.36 5.92 -11.64
N GLU A 44 4.43 5.29 -11.16
CA GLU A 44 5.69 5.14 -11.89
C GLU A 44 6.06 3.65 -11.99
N PRO A 45 6.86 3.25 -12.99
CA PRO A 45 7.37 1.88 -13.07
C PRO A 45 8.09 1.49 -11.77
N ALA A 46 7.90 0.25 -11.30
CA ALA A 46 8.45 -0.20 -10.02
C ALA A 46 9.98 0.00 -9.89
N GLY A 47 10.71 -0.15 -11.00
CA GLY A 47 12.15 0.10 -11.02
C GLY A 47 12.52 1.58 -10.80
N ASP A 48 11.73 2.49 -11.34
CA ASP A 48 11.93 3.94 -11.16
C ASP A 48 11.58 4.36 -9.73
N LEU A 49 10.48 3.82 -9.18
CA LEU A 49 10.09 4.04 -7.78
C LEU A 49 11.21 3.68 -6.81
N LEU A 50 11.79 2.49 -6.95
CA LEU A 50 12.87 2.04 -6.07
C LEU A 50 14.13 2.89 -6.22
N ARG A 51 14.50 3.27 -7.46
CA ARG A 51 15.65 4.15 -7.71
C ARG A 51 15.46 5.51 -7.05
N ARG A 52 14.28 6.11 -7.23
CA ARG A 52 13.93 7.40 -6.65
C ARG A 52 13.95 7.35 -5.12
N LEU A 53 13.28 6.38 -4.50
CA LEU A 53 13.27 6.21 -3.04
C LEU A 53 14.67 6.01 -2.46
N ALA A 54 15.51 5.21 -3.11
CA ALA A 54 16.88 5.00 -2.68
C ALA A 54 17.73 6.27 -2.79
N GLN A 55 17.53 7.05 -3.86
CA GLN A 55 18.21 8.33 -4.05
C GLN A 55 17.77 9.37 -3.00
N GLU A 56 16.46 9.55 -2.81
CA GLU A 56 15.90 10.47 -1.80
C GLU A 56 16.39 10.11 -0.39
N CYS A 57 16.45 8.81 -0.07
CA CYS A 57 16.99 8.35 1.21
C CYS A 57 18.47 8.74 1.37
N ARG A 58 19.31 8.54 0.35
CA ARG A 58 20.73 8.96 0.40
C ARG A 58 20.87 10.47 0.56
N ASP A 59 20.12 11.25 -0.20
CA ASP A 59 20.22 12.71 -0.19
C ASP A 59 19.79 13.30 1.16
N LEU A 60 18.76 12.71 1.79
CA LEU A 60 18.23 13.18 3.08
C LEU A 60 18.99 12.61 4.29
N ALA A 61 19.47 11.36 4.19
CA ALA A 61 20.08 10.65 5.31
C ALA A 61 21.61 10.72 5.29
N GLY A 62 22.27 10.82 4.15
CA GLY A 62 23.73 10.91 4.03
C GLY A 62 24.33 11.99 4.94
N PRO A 63 23.86 13.25 4.88
CA PRO A 63 24.30 14.32 5.77
C PRO A 63 23.99 14.06 7.25
N ARG A 64 22.88 13.38 7.55
CA ARG A 64 22.41 13.10 8.93
C ARG A 64 23.06 11.87 9.56
N LEU A 65 23.55 10.95 8.74
CA LEU A 65 24.18 9.70 9.15
C LEU A 65 25.71 9.74 9.03
N GLY A 66 26.28 10.91 8.71
CA GLY A 66 27.73 11.11 8.61
C GLY A 66 28.36 10.36 7.43
N GLY A 67 27.69 10.33 6.28
CA GLY A 67 28.20 9.66 5.07
C GLY A 67 28.06 8.14 5.07
N LYS A 68 27.39 7.55 6.07
CA LYS A 68 27.01 6.12 6.01
C LYS A 68 26.10 5.91 4.81
N PHE A 69 26.38 4.87 4.02
CA PHE A 69 25.68 4.49 2.79
C PHE A 69 25.96 5.36 1.55
N GLU A 70 27.04 6.15 1.57
CA GLU A 70 27.69 6.61 0.33
C GLU A 70 28.58 5.46 -0.19
N PHE A 71 28.14 4.79 -1.27
CA PHE A 71 28.89 3.75 -1.98
C PHE A 71 29.42 4.29 -3.30
#